data_AF-A0A093HNA8-F1
#
_entry.id   AF-A0A093HNA8-F1
#
_cell.length_a   1.000
_cell.length_b   1.000
_cell.length_c   1.000
_cell.angle_alpha   90.00
_cell.angle_beta   90.00
_cell.angle_gamma   90.00
#
_symmetry.space_group_name_H-M   'P 1'
#
loop_
_entity.id
_entity.type
_entity.pdbx_description
1 polymer ?
#
loop_
_entity_poly.entity_id
_entity_poly.type
_entity_poly.pdbx_seq_one_letter_code
_entity_poly.pdbx_strand_id
1 'polypeptide(L)' 'NGQKLNHRKFRLNLRKNFFTVRVTEHWNRLPREVVEPPSLEISKTHLDVILGNML' A
#
# COMPACT_ATOMS: atom_id res chain seq x y z
N ASN A 1 -34.86 -3.84 2.48
CA ASN A 1 -33.47 -4.36 2.54
C ASN A 1 -32.37 -3.42 1.99
N GLY A 2 -32.67 -2.36 1.23
CA GLY A 2 -31.65 -1.46 0.65
C GLY A 2 -30.90 -0.55 1.63
N GLN A 3 -31.55 -0.02 2.67
CA GLN A 3 -30.93 0.89 3.63
C GLN A 3 -29.76 0.24 4.42
N LYS A 4 -29.87 -1.04 4.77
CA LYS A 4 -28.82 -1.79 5.49
C LYS A 4 -27.57 -2.04 4.61
N LEU A 5 -27.75 -2.18 3.29
CA LEU A 5 -26.65 -2.31 2.34
C LEU A 5 -25.91 -0.98 2.15
N ASN A 6 -26.65 0.13 2.04
CA ASN A 6 -26.07 1.46 1.93
C ASN A 6 -25.24 1.84 3.17
N HIS A 7 -25.72 1.52 4.37
CA HIS A 7 -24.98 1.77 5.61
C HIS A 7 -23.68 0.95 5.69
N ARG A 8 -23.71 -0.33 5.28
CA ARG A 8 -22.49 -1.16 5.21
C ARG A 8 -21.49 -0.63 4.18
N LYS A 9 -21.96 -0.20 3.01
CA LYS A 9 -21.12 0.40 1.96
C LYS A 9 -20.48 1.70 2.44
N PHE A 10 -21.25 2.55 3.12
CA PHE A 10 -20.76 3.78 3.73
C PHE A 10 -19.65 3.51 4.76
N ARG A 11 -19.89 2.57 5.68
CA ARG A 11 -18.90 2.18 6.70
C ARG A 11 -17.63 1.61 6.09
N LEU A 12 -17.77 0.80 5.04
CA LEU A 12 -16.63 0.24 4.32
C LEU A 12 -15.81 1.34 3.61
N ASN A 13 -16.50 2.28 2.96
CA ASN A 13 -15.86 3.39 2.25
C ASN A 13 -15.10 4.30 3.23
N LEU A 14 -15.70 4.61 4.38
CA LEU A 14 -15.04 5.38 5.44
C LEU A 14 -13.78 4.67 5.96
N ARG A 15 -13.86 3.35 6.22
CA ARG A 15 -12.70 2.58 6.68
C ARG A 15 -11.58 2.55 5.64
N LYS A 16 -11.93 2.38 4.36
CA LYS A 16 -10.95 2.43 3.26
C LYS A 16 -10.25 3.78 3.20
N ASN A 17 -11.01 4.88 3.14
CA ASN A 17 -10.44 6.22 3.05
C ASN A 17 -9.58 6.56 4.29
N PHE A 18 -10.05 6.22 5.48
CA PHE A 18 -9.31 6.46 6.72
C PHE A 18 -8.02 5.65 6.80
N PHE A 19 -8.06 4.38 6.40
CA PHE A 19 -6.88 3.54 6.36
C PHE A 19 -5.88 4.07 5.34
N THR A 20 -6.32 4.44 4.14
CA THR A 20 -5.45 5.04 3.12
C THR A 20 -4.78 6.31 3.63
N VAL A 21 -5.54 7.25 4.21
CA VAL A 21 -4.95 8.50 4.74
C VAL A 21 -3.95 8.23 5.86
N ARG A 22 -4.27 7.36 6.82
CA ARG A 22 -3.36 7.04 7.92
C ARG A 22 -2.11 6.32 7.47
N VAL A 23 -2.26 5.39 6.53
CA VAL A 23 -1.14 4.64 5.97
C VAL A 23 -0.24 5.62 5.23
N THR A 24 -0.77 6.46 4.33
CA THR A 24 0.01 7.46 3.61
C THR A 24 0.71 8.45 4.55
N GLU A 25 0.02 8.97 5.57
CA GLU A 25 0.62 9.87 6.56
C GLU A 25 1.75 9.18 7.34
N HIS A 26 1.56 7.90 7.70
CA HIS A 26 2.59 7.11 8.37
C HIS A 26 3.81 6.87 7.46
N TRP A 27 3.60 6.48 6.21
CA TRP A 27 4.67 6.31 5.23
C TRP A 27 5.45 7.61 4.98
N ASN A 28 4.77 8.75 4.90
CA ASN A 28 5.40 10.06 4.71
C ASN A 28 6.25 10.51 5.92
N ARG A 29 6.02 9.90 7.10
CA ARG A 29 6.76 10.18 8.34
C ARG A 29 7.88 9.18 8.60
N LEU A 30 7.95 8.08 7.86
CA LEU A 30 9.00 7.09 8.04
C LEU A 30 10.31 7.55 7.37
N PRO A 31 11.47 7.34 8.03
CA PRO A 31 12.76 7.62 7.41
C PRO A 31 12.93 6.81 6.15
N ARG A 32 13.49 7.43 5.10
CA ARG A 32 13.71 6.78 3.81
C ARG A 32 14.51 5.48 3.91
N GLU A 33 15.43 5.36 4.88
CA GLU A 33 16.19 4.14 5.16
C GLU A 33 15.33 2.96 5.67
N VAL A 34 14.22 3.24 6.35
CA VAL A 34 13.25 2.22 6.79
C VAL A 34 12.28 1.87 5.66
N VAL A 35 12.02 2.83 4.76
CA VAL A 35 11.16 2.66 3.58
C VAL A 35 11.88 1.90 2.45
N GLU A 36 13.18 2.13 2.29
CA GLU A 36 14.08 1.42 1.38
C GLU A 36 15.13 0.63 2.15
N PRO A 37 14.71 -0.42 2.90
CA PRO A 37 15.65 -1.26 3.62
C PRO A 37 16.52 -2.04 2.62
N PRO A 38 17.71 -2.52 3.04
CA PRO A 38 18.58 -3.32 2.19
C PRO A 38 17.87 -4.51 1.50
N SER A 39 16.83 -5.08 2.14
CA SER A 39 16.00 -6.15 1.56
C SER A 39 15.15 -5.70 0.37
N LEU A 40 14.71 -4.44 0.32
CA LEU A 40 13.96 -3.88 -0.79
C LEU A 40 14.87 -3.70 -2.01
N GLU A 41 16.10 -3.24 -1.82
CA GLU A 41 17.10 -3.14 -2.89
C GLU A 41 17.44 -4.52 -3.48
N ILE A 42 17.62 -5.53 -2.61
CA ILE A 42 17.79 -6.93 -3.04
C ILE A 42 16.54 -7.42 -3.83
N SER A 43 15.35 -7.02 -3.40
CA SER A 43 14.11 -7.40 -4.11
C SER A 43 13.98 -6.69 -5.47
N LYS A 44 14.33 -5.40 -5.56
CA LYS A 44 14.35 -4.63 -6.82
C LYS A 44 15.36 -5.22 -7.81
N THR A 45 16.59 -5.50 -7.37
CA THR A 45 17.60 -6.14 -8.22
C THR A 45 17.17 -7.50 -8.74
N HIS A 46 16.51 -8.31 -7.92
CA HIS A 46 15.97 -9.59 -8.36
C HIS A 46 14.84 -9.42 -9.39
N LEU A 47 13.95 -8.44 -9.20
CA LEU A 47 12.91 -8.12 -10.18
C LEU A 47 13.49 -7.60 -11.50
N ASP A 48 14.50 -6.73 -11.45
CA ASP A 48 15.16 -6.21 -12.65
C ASP A 48 15.86 -7.33 -13.44
N VAL A 49 16.47 -8.30 -12.75
CA VAL A 49 17.05 -9.49 -13.39
C VAL A 49 15.96 -10.35 -14.04
N ILE A 50 14.83 -10.58 -13.36
CA ILE A 50 13.71 -11.36 -13.93
C ILE A 50 13.13 -10.64 -15.16
N LEU A 51 12.91 -9.34 -15.08
CA LEU A 51 12.36 -8.53 -16.17
C LEU A 51 13.33 -8.46 -17.35
N GLY A 52 14.63 -8.31 -17.09
CA GLY A 52 15.67 -8.35 -18.12
C GLY A 52 15.81 -9.72 -18.79
N ASN A 53 15.52 -10.80 -18.07
CA ASN A 53 15.50 -12.16 -18.62
C ASN A 53 14.21 -12.49 -19.40
N MET A 54 13.15 -11.69 -19.23
CA MET A 54 11.89 -11.83 -19.97
C MET A 54 11.81 -10.98 -21.25
N LEU A 55 12.77 -10.07 -21.45
CA LEU A 55 12.98 -9.29 -22.67
C LEU A 55 13.96 -10.03 -23.60
#